data_AF-A0A4Q3CIF7-F1
#
_entry.id   AF-A0A4Q3CIF7-F1
#
_cell.length_a   1.000
_cell.length_b   1.000
_cell.length_c   1.000
_cell.angle_alpha   90.00
_cell.angle_beta   90.00
_cell.angle_gamma   90.00
#
_symmetry.space_group_name_H-M   'P 1'
#
loop_
_entity.id
_entity.type
_entity.pdbx_description
1 polymer ?
#
loop_
_entity_poly.entity_id
_entity_poly.type
_entity_poly.pdbx_seq_one_letter_code
_entity_poly.pdbx_strand_id
1 'polypeptide(L)' 'MAQSTSAIRSIKRDTSFVWEGKDRKGNRVKGKSLAANEQTLRAELRRQGVAPTRVKKQSGGM' A
#
# COMPACT_ATOMS: atom_id res chain seq x y z
N MET A 1 -0.94 11.47 -29.43
CA MET A 1 0.09 11.07 -28.45
C MET A 1 -0.61 10.60 -27.18
N ALA A 2 -0.67 9.29 -26.94
CA ALA A 2 -1.23 8.72 -25.72
C ALA A 2 -0.38 7.54 -25.30
N GLN A 3 0.35 7.66 -24.19
CA GLN A 3 1.04 6.55 -23.54
C GLN A 3 0.75 6.65 -22.05
N SER A 4 -0.27 5.93 -21.61
CA SER A 4 -0.53 5.64 -20.20
C SER A 4 -0.31 4.16 -20.01
N THR A 5 0.95 3.74 -20.02
CA THR A 5 1.36 2.36 -19.73
C THR A 5 1.23 2.11 -18.23
N SER A 6 0.02 1.77 -17.78
CA SER A 6 -0.17 1.16 -16.46
C SER A 6 0.52 -0.19 -16.45
N ALA A 7 1.67 -0.21 -15.79
CA ALA A 7 2.55 -1.36 -15.65
C ALA A 7 1.79 -2.61 -15.20
N ILE A 8 1.99 -3.70 -15.95
CA ILE A 8 1.64 -5.07 -15.57
C ILE A 8 2.50 -5.42 -14.35
N ARG A 9 2.01 -5.10 -13.16
CA ARG A 9 2.71 -5.43 -11.92
C ARG A 9 2.32 -6.85 -11.54
N SER A 10 3.17 -7.78 -11.99
CA SER A 10 3.53 -9.06 -11.38
C SER A 10 2.44 -9.69 -10.52
N ILE A 11 1.92 -10.83 -11.00
CA ILE A 11 1.09 -11.78 -10.26
C ILE A 11 1.91 -12.31 -9.06
N LYS A 12 2.13 -11.48 -8.05
CA LYS A 12 2.41 -11.95 -6.70
C LYS A 12 1.05 -12.21 -6.08
N ARG A 13 0.94 -13.25 -5.26
CA ARG A 13 -0.23 -13.50 -4.40
C ARG A 13 -0.28 -12.38 -3.35
N ASP A 14 -0.52 -11.16 -3.79
CA ASP A 14 -0.50 -10.00 -2.95
C ASP A 14 -1.73 -10.07 -2.04
N THR A 15 -1.49 -10.05 -0.74
CA THR A 15 -2.57 -9.99 0.22
C THR A 15 -3.05 -8.55 0.31
N SER A 16 -4.36 -8.35 0.41
CA SER A 16 -4.92 -7.04 0.67
C SER A 16 -4.57 -6.62 2.10
N PHE A 17 -3.97 -5.45 2.25
CA PHE A 17 -3.70 -4.81 3.53
C PHE A 17 -4.42 -3.48 3.60
N VAL A 18 -5.16 -3.27 4.69
CA VAL A 18 -5.64 -1.95 5.09
C VAL A 18 -4.56 -1.27 5.90
N TRP A 19 -4.24 -0.04 5.54
CA TRP A 19 -3.19 0.73 6.19
C TRP A 19 -3.66 2.14 6.50
N GLU A 20 -3.08 2.70 7.55
CA GLU A 20 -3.21 4.09 7.96
C GLU A 20 -1.80 4.64 8.19
N GLY A 21 -1.58 5.88 7.79
CA GLY A 21 -0.31 6.55 7.89
C GLY A 21 -0.46 8.06 7.95
N LYS A 22 0.68 8.74 7.98
CA LYS A 22 0.77 10.20 7.98
C LYS A 22 1.62 10.60 6.78
N ASP A 23 1.09 11.45 5.92
CA ASP A 23 1.87 12.03 4.82
C ASP A 23 2.96 12.98 5.37
N ARG A 24 3.92 13.37 4.53
CA ARG A 24 4.96 14.35 4.87
C ARG A 24 4.40 15.70 5.33
N LYS A 25 3.18 16.07 4.91
CA LYS A 25 2.45 17.26 5.40
C LYS A 25 1.80 17.09 6.77
N GLY A 26 1.86 15.89 7.34
CA GLY A 26 1.25 15.58 8.61
C GLY A 26 -0.22 15.15 8.53
N ASN A 27 -0.75 14.98 7.32
CA ASN A 27 -2.14 14.57 7.12
C ASN A 27 -2.31 13.07 7.33
N ARG A 28 -3.32 12.67 8.09
CA ARG A 28 -3.67 11.24 8.25
C ARG A 28 -4.25 10.72 6.95
N VAL A 29 -3.58 9.75 6.36
CA VAL A 29 -3.99 9.08 5.12
C VAL A 29 -4.27 7.62 5.44
N LYS A 30 -5.30 7.06 4.82
CA LYS A 30 -5.66 5.66 4.97
C LYS A 30 -6.02 5.09 3.62
N GLY A 31 -5.68 3.83 3.41
CA GLY A 31 -5.84 3.20 2.11
C GLY A 31 -5.83 1.68 2.21
N LYS A 32 -6.04 1.07 1.05
CA LYS A 32 -5.94 -0.38 0.84
C LYS A 32 -4.88 -0.60 -0.21
N SER A 33 -3.93 -1.47 0.07
CA SER A 33 -2.87 -1.81 -0.88
C SER A 33 -2.59 -3.30 -0.85
N LEU A 34 -2.21 -3.80 -2.01
CA LEU A 34 -1.79 -5.17 -2.24
C LEU A 34 -0.28 -5.27 -2.01
N ALA A 35 0.14 -6.20 -1.14
CA ALA A 35 1.55 -6.48 -0.92
C ALA A 35 1.78 -7.96 -0.60
N ALA A 36 3.01 -8.43 -0.82
CA ALA A 36 3.42 -9.77 -0.43
C ALA A 36 3.39 -9.97 1.10
N ASN A 37 3.77 -8.95 1.88
CA ASN A 37 3.74 -8.93 3.34
C ASN A 37 3.65 -7.49 3.87
N GLU A 38 3.45 -7.35 5.19
CA GLU A 38 3.35 -6.04 5.85
C GLU A 38 4.64 -5.21 5.72
N GLN A 39 5.81 -5.83 5.76
CA GLN A 39 7.10 -5.12 5.65
C GLN A 39 7.26 -4.46 4.27
N THR A 40 6.94 -5.18 3.20
CA THR A 40 6.92 -4.68 1.83
C THR A 40 5.92 -3.55 1.68
N LEU A 41 4.73 -3.67 2.26
CA LEU A 41 3.75 -2.58 2.25
C LEU A 41 4.28 -1.34 2.96
N ARG A 42 4.84 -1.48 4.17
CA ARG A 42 5.41 -0.38 4.92
C ARG A 42 6.56 0.30 4.17
N ALA A 43 7.38 -0.46 3.45
CA ALA A 43 8.45 0.08 2.60
C ALA A 43 7.88 0.87 1.41
N GLU A 44 6.87 0.34 0.72
CA GLU A 44 6.19 1.04 -0.37
C GLU A 44 5.54 2.35 0.11
N LEU A 45 4.89 2.35 1.27
CA LEU A 45 4.30 3.55 1.85
C LEU A 45 5.37 4.62 2.14
N ARG A 46 6.50 4.23 2.74
CA ARG A 46 7.61 5.15 2.97
C ARG A 46 8.20 5.71 1.68
N ARG A 47 8.32 4.88 0.63
CA ARG A 47 8.75 5.32 -0.71
C ARG A 47 7.76 6.32 -1.32
N GLN A 48 6.48 6.19 -1.03
CA GLN A 48 5.44 7.14 -1.45
C GLN A 48 5.36 8.41 -0.58
N GLY A 49 6.21 8.53 0.45
CA GLY A 49 6.19 9.66 1.38
C GLY A 49 5.15 9.54 2.49
N VAL A 50 4.55 8.37 2.66
CA VAL A 50 3.59 8.06 3.72
C VAL A 50 4.30 7.30 4.84
N ALA A 51 4.26 7.85 6.06
CA ALA A 51 4.71 7.16 7.25
C ALA A 51 3.60 6.23 7.77
N PRO A 52 3.70 4.90 7.61
CA PRO A 52 2.68 3.97 8.11
C PRO A 52 2.64 4.00 9.64
N THR A 53 1.48 4.28 10.22
CA THR A 53 1.22 4.23 11.67
C THR A 53 0.50 2.97 12.07
N ARG A 54 -0.29 2.38 11.17
CA ARG A 54 -1.05 1.15 11.40
C ARG A 54 -1.17 0.39 10.10
N VAL A 55 -0.79 -0.88 10.11
CA VAL A 55 -1.00 -1.79 8.98
C VAL A 55 -1.73 -3.01 9.52
N LYS A 56 -2.79 -3.43 8.83
CA LYS A 56 -3.55 -4.63 9.16
C LYS A 56 -3.77 -5.43 7.88
N LYS A 57 -3.49 -6.72 7.94
CA LYS A 57 -3.87 -7.64 6.87
C LYS A 57 -5.40 -7.62 6.77
N GLN A 58 -5.93 -7.30 5.60
CA GLN A 58 -7.33 -7.55 5.28
C GLN A 58 -7.44 -9.04 4.98
N SER A 59 -7.22 -9.87 6.00
CA SER A 59 -7.67 -11.25 5.99
C SER A 59 -9.18 -11.16 5.87
N GLY A 60 -9.71 -11.50 4.70
CA GLY A 60 -11.13 -11.72 4.53
C GLY A 60 -11.56 -12.71 5.60
N GLY A 61 -12.29 -12.22 6.60
CA GLY A 61 -13.20 -13.09 7.32
C GLY A 61 -14.16 -13.59 6.25
N MET A 62 -14.05 -14.88 5.93
CA MET A 62 -15.17 -15.62 5.36
C MET A 62 -16.31 -15.59 6.37
#